data_AF-X0YTM8-F1
#
_entry.id   AF-X0YTM8-F1
#
_cell.length_a   1.000
_cell.length_b   1.000
_cell.length_c   1.000
_cell.angle_alpha   90.00
_cell.angle_beta   90.00
_cell.angle_gamma   90.00
#
_symmetry.space_group_name_H-M   'P 1'
#
loop_
_entity.id
_entity.type
_entity.pdbx_description
1 polymer ?
#
loop_
_entity_poly.entity_id
_entity_poly.type
_entity_poly.pdbx_seq_one_letter_code
_entity_poly.pdbx_strand_id
1 'polypeptide(L)'
;PNAKLFSTVDQNASVINTAYALQFENTYLGEAISVTGTPKTRITPTHSGVYNFELSVELTSSSASSKEVSFWVRRSGVDIANTARMHVVAGSGGVDDFTYSFTIDIQAGQYIELMWATDDLNITVDYQAAASPRPAVPSTLVTVTFVSALPETLPTP
;
A
#
# COMPACT_ATOMS: atom_id res chain seq x y z
N PRO A 1 6.02 18.50 -2.21
CA PRO A 1 4.81 17.66 -1.97
C PRO A 1 5.15 16.49 -1.05
N ASN A 2 4.29 16.20 -0.08
CA ASN A 2 4.46 15.04 0.82
C ASN A 2 3.11 14.56 1.35
N ALA A 3 3.08 13.32 1.82
CA ALA A 3 1.92 12.79 2.53
C ALA A 3 2.32 11.70 3.52
N LYS A 4 1.49 11.53 4.56
CA LYS A 4 1.47 10.36 5.41
C LYS A 4 0.02 9.92 5.55
N LEU A 5 -0.27 8.75 5.00
CA LEU A 5 -1.62 8.19 4.90
C LEU A 5 -1.64 6.82 5.59
N PHE A 6 -2.77 6.44 6.17
CA PHE A 6 -2.88 5.17 6.87
C PHE A 6 -4.31 4.64 6.92
N SER A 7 -4.45 3.35 7.20
CA SER A 7 -5.72 2.68 7.42
C SER A 7 -5.83 2.13 8.84
N THR A 8 -7.05 2.18 9.35
CA THR A 8 -7.49 1.73 10.67
C THR A 8 -8.60 0.68 10.56
N VAL A 9 -8.70 0.04 9.40
CA VAL A 9 -9.66 -1.03 9.16
C VAL A 9 -8.94 -2.30 8.70
N ASP A 10 -9.49 -3.44 9.08
CA ASP A 10 -9.04 -4.73 8.55
C ASP A 10 -9.37 -4.82 7.06
N GLN A 11 -8.42 -5.30 6.27
CA GLN A 11 -8.61 -5.50 4.84
C GLN A 11 -8.46 -7.00 4.55
N ASN A 12 -9.55 -7.61 4.07
CA ASN A 12 -9.64 -9.05 3.84
C ASN A 12 -9.88 -9.32 2.36
N ALA A 13 -9.24 -10.37 1.83
CA ALA A 13 -9.55 -10.88 0.52
C ALA A 13 -10.90 -11.63 0.56
N SER A 14 -11.73 -11.46 -0.46
CA SER A 14 -12.96 -12.24 -0.63
C SER A 14 -12.76 -13.45 -1.56
N VAL A 15 -11.73 -13.39 -2.41
CA VAL A 15 -11.37 -14.40 -3.40
C VAL A 15 -9.84 -14.47 -3.45
N ILE A 16 -9.30 -15.68 -3.43
CA ILE A 16 -7.86 -15.92 -3.56
C ILE A 16 -7.38 -15.50 -4.96
N ASN A 17 -6.08 -15.21 -5.10
CA ASN A 17 -5.45 -14.88 -6.38
C ASN A 17 -6.16 -13.72 -7.13
N THR A 18 -6.78 -12.82 -6.38
CA THR A 18 -7.49 -11.65 -6.89
C THR A 18 -6.84 -10.38 -6.35
N ALA A 19 -6.71 -9.37 -7.22
CA ALA A 19 -6.08 -8.11 -6.86
C ALA A 19 -7.01 -7.21 -6.04
N TYR A 20 -6.50 -6.71 -4.92
CA TYR A 20 -7.16 -5.74 -4.05
C TYR A 20 -6.26 -4.51 -3.87
N ALA A 21 -6.83 -3.31 -3.91
CA ALA A 21 -6.07 -2.10 -3.63
C ALA A 21 -6.09 -1.82 -2.11
N LEU A 22 -4.91 -1.54 -1.54
CA LEU A 22 -4.76 -1.14 -0.14
C LEU A 22 -5.48 0.19 0.11
N GLN A 23 -6.18 0.25 1.23
CA GLN A 23 -6.95 1.42 1.66
C GLN A 23 -6.09 2.37 2.49
N PHE A 24 -6.41 3.66 2.45
CA PHE A 24 -5.78 4.72 3.23
C PHE A 24 -6.80 5.81 3.57
N GLU A 25 -7.78 5.50 4.43
CA GLU A 25 -8.89 6.40 4.69
C GLU A 25 -8.54 7.64 5.53
N ASN A 26 -7.42 7.58 6.25
CA ASN A 26 -6.92 8.65 7.12
C ASN A 26 -5.68 9.34 6.54
N THR A 27 -5.63 10.66 6.71
CA THR A 27 -4.49 11.51 6.33
C THR A 27 -3.91 12.16 7.57
N TYR A 28 -2.66 11.84 7.90
CA TYR A 28 -1.90 12.54 8.96
C TYR A 28 -1.23 13.80 8.43
N LEU A 29 -0.65 13.71 7.24
CA LEU A 29 0.01 14.80 6.53
C LEU A 29 -0.39 14.72 5.05
N GLY A 30 -0.67 15.86 4.40
CA GLY A 30 -1.05 15.90 2.99
C GLY A 30 -0.80 17.27 2.37
N GLU A 31 0.35 17.43 1.73
CA GLU A 31 0.75 18.64 1.02
C GLU A 31 0.87 18.35 -0.49
N ALA A 32 -0.08 18.89 -1.26
CA ALA A 32 -0.20 18.66 -2.71
C ALA A 32 -0.28 17.17 -3.11
N ILE A 33 -0.85 16.34 -2.23
CA ILE A 33 -1.17 14.93 -2.45
C ILE A 33 -2.54 14.67 -1.83
N SER A 34 -3.41 13.97 -2.56
CA SER A 34 -4.76 13.61 -2.12
C SER A 34 -4.96 12.10 -2.21
N VAL A 35 -5.90 11.57 -1.42
CA VAL A 35 -6.37 10.19 -1.55
C VAL A 35 -7.84 10.18 -1.94
N THR A 36 -8.17 9.45 -2.99
CA THR A 36 -9.53 9.40 -3.59
C THR A 36 -9.99 7.96 -3.83
N GLY A 37 -11.25 7.79 -4.22
CA GLY A 37 -11.89 6.49 -4.43
C GLY A 37 -12.90 6.14 -3.34
N THR A 38 -13.64 5.05 -3.56
CA THR A 38 -14.52 4.44 -2.56
C THR A 38 -14.36 2.92 -2.67
N PRO A 39 -13.48 2.29 -1.86
CA PRO A 39 -12.69 2.87 -0.76
C PRO A 39 -11.55 3.81 -1.23
N LYS A 40 -10.96 4.56 -0.29
CA LYS A 40 -9.86 5.51 -0.54
C LYS A 40 -8.54 4.79 -0.83
N THR A 41 -8.29 4.47 -2.10
CA THR A 41 -7.12 3.67 -2.55
C THR A 41 -6.17 4.45 -3.46
N ARG A 42 -6.65 5.54 -4.07
CA ARG A 42 -5.94 6.26 -5.13
C ARG A 42 -5.18 7.45 -4.59
N ILE A 43 -3.86 7.32 -4.50
CA ILE A 43 -2.96 8.38 -4.05
C ILE A 43 -2.56 9.23 -5.26
N THR A 44 -2.99 10.49 -5.26
CA THR A 44 -2.90 11.39 -6.42
C THR A 44 -2.11 12.64 -6.04
N PRO A 45 -0.86 12.77 -6.49
CA PRO A 45 -0.12 14.03 -6.42
C PRO A 45 -0.73 15.10 -7.34
N THR A 46 -0.76 16.35 -6.89
CA THR A 46 -1.25 17.49 -7.68
C THR A 46 -0.29 17.85 -8.82
N HIS A 47 1.01 17.62 -8.63
CA HIS A 47 2.05 18.00 -9.59
C HIS A 47 2.70 16.76 -10.20
N SER A 48 3.15 16.92 -11.44
CA SER A 48 4.05 15.95 -12.06
C SER A 48 5.38 15.90 -11.32
N GLY A 49 5.96 14.71 -11.16
CA GLY A 49 7.25 14.55 -10.51
C GLY A 49 7.68 13.11 -10.34
N VAL A 50 8.86 12.92 -9.78
CA VAL A 50 9.35 11.65 -9.25
C VAL A 50 9.06 11.63 -7.76
N TYR A 51 8.44 10.55 -7.30
CA TYR A 51 7.99 10.38 -5.92
C TYR A 51 8.53 9.08 -5.33
N ASN A 52 8.92 9.11 -4.07
CA ASN A 52 9.21 7.91 -3.29
C ASN A 52 7.99 7.58 -2.43
N PHE A 53 7.67 6.29 -2.35
CA PHE A 53 6.65 5.73 -1.49
C PHE A 53 7.32 4.75 -0.52
N GLU A 54 6.99 4.86 0.75
CA GLU A 54 7.46 3.98 1.82
C GLU A 54 6.23 3.39 2.50
N LEU A 55 5.93 2.13 2.15
CA LEU A 55 4.80 1.36 2.64
C LEU A 55 5.22 0.46 3.80
N SER A 56 4.37 0.39 4.83
CA SER A 56 4.34 -0.70 5.81
C SER A 56 2.92 -1.29 5.88
N VAL A 57 2.85 -2.61 6.05
CA VAL A 57 1.59 -3.37 6.09
C VAL A 57 1.69 -4.39 7.22
N GLU A 58 0.73 -4.32 8.14
CA GLU A 58 0.58 -5.32 9.21
C GLU A 58 -0.22 -6.50 8.67
N LEU A 59 0.31 -7.71 8.79
CA LEU A 59 -0.30 -8.95 8.33
C LEU A 59 -0.52 -9.89 9.52
N THR A 60 -1.66 -10.57 9.53
CA THR A 60 -1.90 -11.71 10.40
C THR A 60 -2.55 -12.86 9.65
N SER A 61 -2.61 -14.01 10.29
CA SER A 61 -3.36 -15.13 9.78
C SER A 61 -3.99 -16.00 10.86
N SER A 62 -5.17 -16.53 10.58
CA SER A 62 -5.81 -17.57 11.38
C SER A 62 -5.31 -18.99 11.08
N SER A 63 -4.44 -19.18 10.06
CA SER A 63 -3.99 -20.49 9.58
C SER A 63 -2.49 -20.70 9.81
N ALA A 64 -2.12 -21.86 10.37
CA ALA A 64 -0.73 -22.21 10.65
C ALA A 64 0.09 -22.59 9.41
N SER A 65 -0.58 -22.87 8.29
CA SER A 65 0.07 -23.15 7.00
C SER A 65 0.89 -21.94 6.51
N SER A 66 1.76 -22.16 5.52
CA SER A 66 2.39 -21.08 4.75
C SER A 66 1.41 -20.57 3.69
N LYS A 67 1.41 -19.25 3.48
CA LYS A 67 0.51 -18.54 2.57
C LYS A 67 1.33 -17.47 1.86
N GLU A 68 1.11 -17.30 0.58
CA GLU A 68 1.79 -16.30 -0.24
C GLU A 68 0.93 -15.04 -0.34
N VAL A 69 1.55 -13.90 -0.04
CA VAL A 69 0.98 -12.58 -0.23
C VAL A 69 1.87 -11.81 -1.20
N SER A 70 1.30 -11.29 -2.27
CA SER A 70 2.01 -10.48 -3.26
C SER A 70 1.57 -9.04 -3.17
N PHE A 71 2.51 -8.11 -3.28
CA PHE A 71 2.28 -6.66 -3.33
C PHE A 71 2.90 -6.06 -4.57
N TRP A 72 2.26 -5.08 -5.21
CA TRP A 72 2.80 -4.40 -6.38
C TRP A 72 2.22 -3.00 -6.59
N VAL A 73 2.76 -2.26 -7.55
CA VAL A 73 2.34 -0.90 -7.87
C VAL A 73 1.42 -0.90 -9.07
N ARG A 74 0.30 -0.20 -8.98
CA ARG A 74 -0.60 0.11 -10.09
C ARG A 74 -0.64 1.61 -10.31
N ARG A 75 -0.45 2.05 -11.55
CA ARG A 75 -0.56 3.46 -11.95
C ARG A 75 -1.76 3.63 -12.85
N SER A 76 -2.71 4.46 -12.44
CA SER A 76 -3.89 4.81 -13.25
C SER A 76 -4.61 3.59 -13.86
N GLY A 77 -4.76 2.51 -13.08
CA GLY A 77 -5.44 1.28 -13.51
C GLY A 77 -4.55 0.23 -14.19
N VAL A 78 -3.27 0.52 -14.44
CA VAL A 78 -2.32 -0.40 -15.09
C VAL A 78 -1.25 -0.87 -14.10
N ASP A 79 -1.06 -2.18 -14.00
CA ASP A 79 -0.03 -2.79 -13.16
C ASP A 79 1.36 -2.50 -13.74
N ILE A 80 2.29 -2.05 -12.88
CA ILE A 80 3.64 -1.69 -13.28
C ILE A 80 4.54 -2.93 -13.17
N ALA A 81 5.13 -3.33 -14.29
CA ALA A 81 6.05 -4.46 -14.35
C ALA A 81 7.25 -4.29 -13.38
N ASN A 82 7.79 -5.41 -12.89
CA ASN A 82 8.95 -5.46 -11.99
C ASN A 82 8.79 -4.72 -10.64
N THR A 83 7.56 -4.39 -10.24
CA THR A 83 7.26 -3.81 -8.92
C THR A 83 6.70 -4.82 -7.91
N ALA A 84 6.49 -6.07 -8.34
CA ALA A 84 5.97 -7.11 -7.48
C ALA A 84 6.99 -7.51 -6.40
N ARG A 85 6.47 -7.78 -5.21
CA ARG A 85 7.15 -8.36 -4.06
C ARG A 85 6.29 -9.49 -3.53
N MET A 86 6.90 -10.64 -3.28
CA MET A 86 6.23 -11.79 -2.69
C MET A 86 6.70 -11.94 -1.25
N HIS A 87 5.76 -12.17 -0.35
CA HIS A 87 5.97 -12.40 1.07
C HIS A 87 5.28 -13.69 1.48
N VAL A 88 5.86 -14.42 2.42
CA VAL A 88 5.28 -15.66 2.94
C VAL A 88 4.94 -15.47 4.40
N VAL A 89 3.65 -15.56 4.72
CA VAL A 89 3.17 -15.53 6.10
C VAL A 89 3.03 -16.95 6.62
N ALA A 90 3.84 -17.33 7.60
CA ALA A 90 3.80 -18.65 8.23
C ALA A 90 3.28 -18.57 9.68
N GLY A 91 2.56 -19.60 10.13
CA GLY A 91 1.99 -19.64 11.48
C GLY A 91 0.63 -18.93 11.61
N SER A 92 -0.01 -19.14 12.76
CA SER A 92 -1.36 -18.66 13.10
C SER A 92 -1.34 -17.74 14.32
N GLY A 93 -2.10 -16.66 14.29
CA GLY A 93 -2.20 -15.66 15.35
C GLY A 93 -0.93 -14.81 15.53
N GLY A 94 0.11 -15.07 14.72
CA GLY A 94 1.29 -14.24 14.63
C GLY A 94 1.00 -12.96 13.85
N VAL A 95 1.75 -11.92 14.18
CA VAL A 95 1.75 -10.65 13.48
C VAL A 95 3.05 -10.59 12.69
N ASP A 96 2.96 -10.23 11.41
CA ASP A 96 4.06 -10.12 10.47
C ASP A 96 4.01 -8.73 9.81
N ASP A 97 5.17 -8.13 9.58
CA ASP A 97 5.27 -6.78 9.01
C ASP A 97 5.91 -6.85 7.63
N PHE A 98 5.23 -6.30 6.64
CA PHE A 98 5.74 -6.18 5.28
C PHE A 98 6.03 -4.72 4.96
N THR A 99 7.28 -4.43 4.59
CA THR A 99 7.71 -3.10 4.16
C THR A 99 8.15 -3.08 2.71
N TYR A 100 7.80 -2.01 2.01
CA TYR A 100 8.18 -1.82 0.61
C TYR A 100 8.41 -0.35 0.30
N SER A 101 9.60 -0.04 -0.21
CA SER A 101 9.90 1.28 -0.76
C SER A 101 10.17 1.21 -2.26
N PHE A 102 9.61 2.16 -2.99
CA PHE A 102 9.84 2.33 -4.43
C PHE A 102 9.75 3.79 -4.83
N THR A 103 10.52 4.14 -5.85
CA THR A 103 10.50 5.45 -6.50
C THR A 103 9.87 5.33 -7.89
N ILE A 104 8.98 6.25 -8.25
CA ILE A 104 8.24 6.21 -9.50
C ILE A 104 7.94 7.61 -10.03
N ASP A 105 7.95 7.77 -11.35
CA ASP A 105 7.47 8.98 -12.03
C ASP A 105 5.94 9.01 -12.05
N ILE A 106 5.35 10.19 -11.85
CA ILE A 106 3.90 10.40 -11.88
C ILE A 106 3.63 11.69 -12.63
N GLN A 107 2.75 11.64 -13.63
CA GLN A 107 2.24 12.84 -14.30
C GLN A 107 1.03 13.40 -13.55
N ALA A 108 0.83 14.71 -13.59
CA ALA A 108 -0.35 15.35 -13.04
C ALA A 108 -1.64 14.71 -13.58
N GLY A 109 -2.56 14.38 -12.68
CA GLY A 109 -3.81 13.66 -12.99
C GLY A 109 -3.69 12.13 -12.95
N GLN A 110 -2.48 11.57 -12.90
CA GLN A 110 -2.28 10.15 -12.61
C GLN A 110 -2.30 9.87 -11.10
N TYR A 111 -2.55 8.62 -10.75
CA TYR A 111 -2.61 8.16 -9.36
C TYR A 111 -1.88 6.83 -9.21
N ILE A 112 -1.42 6.56 -7.99
CA ILE A 112 -0.87 5.28 -7.57
C ILE A 112 -1.88 4.56 -6.69
N GLU A 113 -2.02 3.26 -6.94
CA GLU A 113 -2.63 2.30 -6.03
C GLU A 113 -1.55 1.28 -5.64
N LEU A 114 -1.52 0.93 -4.35
CA LEU A 114 -0.70 -0.17 -3.86
C LEU A 114 -1.58 -1.39 -3.78
N MET A 115 -1.23 -2.41 -4.56
CA MET A 115 -2.06 -3.58 -4.77
C MET A 115 -1.54 -4.74 -3.92
N TRP A 116 -2.45 -5.62 -3.52
CA TRP A 116 -2.12 -6.88 -2.88
C TRP A 116 -3.01 -8.03 -3.36
N ALA A 117 -2.52 -9.25 -3.23
CA ALA A 117 -3.26 -10.49 -3.44
C ALA A 117 -2.70 -11.59 -2.53
N THR A 118 -3.53 -12.58 -2.21
CA THR A 118 -3.18 -13.72 -1.37
C THR A 118 -3.68 -15.01 -2.00
N ASP A 119 -2.96 -16.11 -1.81
CA ASP A 119 -3.39 -17.46 -2.17
C ASP A 119 -4.35 -18.10 -1.15
N ASP A 120 -4.52 -17.47 0.01
CA ASP A 120 -5.32 -17.97 1.13
C ASP A 120 -6.16 -16.86 1.77
N LEU A 121 -7.45 -17.13 2.01
CA LEU A 121 -8.41 -16.20 2.63
C LEU A 121 -8.21 -16.01 4.13
N ASN A 122 -7.35 -16.80 4.77
CA ASN A 122 -6.97 -16.65 6.17
C ASN A 122 -5.96 -15.52 6.38
N ILE A 123 -5.55 -14.79 5.34
CA ILE A 123 -4.72 -13.59 5.46
C ILE A 123 -5.61 -12.37 5.72
N THR A 124 -5.22 -11.59 6.73
CA THR A 124 -5.81 -10.28 7.03
C THR A 124 -4.70 -9.23 7.05
N VAL A 125 -4.94 -8.12 6.36
CA VAL A 125 -4.19 -6.87 6.57
C VAL A 125 -4.78 -6.21 7.81
N ASP A 126 -4.08 -6.31 8.93
CA ASP A 126 -4.63 -6.29 10.29
C ASP A 126 -4.54 -4.91 10.95
N TYR A 127 -5.66 -4.37 11.41
CA TYR A 127 -5.67 -3.20 12.26
C TYR A 127 -5.82 -3.61 13.72
N GLN A 128 -4.93 -3.09 14.57
CA GLN A 128 -5.04 -3.29 16.01
C GLN A 128 -5.34 -1.97 16.71
N ALA A 129 -6.48 -1.91 17.41
CA ALA A 129 -6.81 -0.77 18.26
C ALA A 129 -5.76 -0.57 19.36
N ALA A 130 -5.65 0.67 19.86
CA ALA A 130 -4.73 1.02 20.92
C ALA A 130 -4.96 0.14 22.17
N ALA A 131 -3.87 -0.43 22.70
CA ALA A 131 -3.89 -1.24 23.90
C ALA A 131 -2.61 -0.97 24.70
N SER A 132 -2.76 -0.55 25.96
CA SER A 132 -1.62 -0.26 26.83
C SER A 132 -0.60 -1.41 26.82
N PRO A 133 0.70 -1.15 26.60
CA PRO A 133 1.35 0.16 26.62
C PRO A 133 1.47 0.87 25.25
N ARG A 134 0.93 0.30 24.16
CA ARG A 134 1.14 0.80 22.80
C ARG A 134 -0.05 1.59 22.24
N PRO A 135 0.18 2.57 21.35
CA PRO A 135 -0.88 3.16 20.52
C PRO A 135 -1.44 2.14 19.51
N ALA A 136 -2.44 2.55 18.74
CA ALA A 136 -3.01 1.72 17.69
C ALA A 136 -1.98 1.39 16.61
N VAL A 137 -2.08 0.18 16.05
CA VAL A 137 -1.27 -0.30 14.92
C VAL A 137 -2.13 -0.20 13.67
N PRO A 138 -1.76 0.63 12.68
CA PRO A 138 -2.52 0.74 11.44
C PRO A 138 -2.33 -0.52 10.59
N SER A 139 -3.37 -0.90 9.83
CA SER A 139 -3.27 -2.04 8.91
C SER A 139 -2.36 -1.73 7.71
N THR A 140 -2.39 -0.49 7.25
CA THR A 140 -1.47 0.03 6.24
C THR A 140 -1.01 1.43 6.62
N LEU A 141 0.22 1.76 6.30
CA LEU A 141 0.75 3.11 6.39
C LEU A 141 1.65 3.36 5.19
N VAL A 142 1.49 4.53 4.56
CA VAL A 142 2.38 4.96 3.49
C VAL A 142 2.83 6.39 3.71
N THR A 143 4.14 6.60 3.58
CA THR A 143 4.74 7.93 3.49
C THR A 143 5.11 8.20 2.04
N VAL A 144 4.77 9.38 1.54
CA VAL A 144 5.04 9.81 0.18
C VAL A 144 5.88 11.07 0.22
N THR A 145 7.00 11.08 -0.52
CA THR A 145 7.89 12.23 -0.62
C THR A 145 8.17 12.56 -2.07
N PHE A 146 8.15 13.85 -2.40
CA PHE A 146 8.62 14.34 -3.70
C PHE A 146 10.14 14.30 -3.74
N VAL A 147 10.68 13.68 -4.78
CA VAL A 147 12.13 13.51 -4.98
C VAL A 147 12.66 14.59 -5.92
N SER A 148 12.05 14.70 -7.11
CA SER A 148 12.48 15.65 -8.14
C SER A 148 11.37 15.95 -9.14
N ALA A 149 11.57 16.97 -9.97
CA ALA A 149 10.76 17.15 -11.17
C ALA A 149 10.92 15.95 -12.12
N LEU A 150 9.97 15.79 -13.06
CA LEU A 150 10.11 14.80 -14.13
C LEU A 150 11.33 15.13 -15.01
N PRO A 151 12.05 14.11 -15.50
CA PRO A 151 13.04 14.33 -16.54
C PRO A 151 12.38 14.85 -17.83
N GLU A 152 13.14 15.58 -18.65
CA GLU A 152 12.66 16.12 -19.94
C GLU A 152 12.22 15.01 -20.90
N THR A 153 12.85 13.83 -20.79
CA THR A 153 12.43 12.61 -21.48
C THR A 153 12.01 11.56 -20.46
N LEU A 154 10.79 11.04 -20.59
CA LEU A 154 10.27 10.02 -19.67
C LEU A 154 10.89 8.65 -19.97
N PRO A 155 11.17 7.85 -18.93
CA PRO A 155 11.52 6.44 -19.12
C PRO A 155 10.39 5.77 -19.90
N THR A 156 10.72 5.04 -20.97
CA THR A 156 9.74 4.20 -21.67
C THR A 156 9.59 2.90 -20.86
N PRO A 157 8.35 2.44 -20.58
CA PRO A 157 8.11 1.23 -19.79
C PRO A 157 8.74 -0.03 -20.41
#